data_AF-A0A7S1FT78-F1
#
_entry.id   AF-A0A7S1FT78-F1
#
_cell.length_a   1.000
_cell.length_b   1.000
_cell.length_c   1.000
_cell.angle_alpha   90.00
_cell.angle_beta   90.00
_cell.angle_gamma   90.00
#
_symmetry.space_group_name_H-M   'P 1'
#
loop_
_entity.id
_entity.type
_entity.pdbx_description
1 polymer ?
#
loop_
_entity_poly.entity_id
_entity_poly.type
_entity_poly.pdbx_seq_one_letter_code
_entity_poly.pdbx_strand_id
1 'polypeptide(L)'
;DADGVEALGYVICDLLLEGNLPWVGEDVTNDEILGRKKREACVERDSELFRVLGEQDGESMWTYFSHCRGLSFQAVPDYELLKNCINQIVGERKQKKRGKENGSDDLEPHSKVPKSKATKKKKTK
;
A
#
# COMPACT_ATOMS: atom_id res chain seq x y z
N ASP A 1 -23.48 -4.62 11.49
CA ASP A 1 -23.17 -3.56 12.48
C ASP A 1 -21.99 -2.75 11.96
N ALA A 2 -21.74 -1.57 12.54
CA ALA A 2 -20.65 -0.68 12.10
C ALA A 2 -19.28 -1.22 12.51
N ASP A 3 -19.16 -1.78 13.71
CA ASP A 3 -17.91 -2.30 14.28
C ASP A 3 -17.34 -3.46 13.43
N GLY A 4 -18.17 -4.39 12.98
CA GLY A 4 -17.77 -5.50 12.10
C GLY A 4 -17.33 -5.05 10.70
N VAL A 5 -17.81 -3.91 10.22
CA VAL A 5 -17.35 -3.29 8.97
C VAL A 5 -16.04 -2.53 9.19
N GLU A 6 -15.89 -1.81 10.31
CA GLU A 6 -14.60 -1.22 10.70
C GLU A 6 -13.52 -2.30 10.85
N ALA A 7 -13.86 -3.44 11.48
CA ALA A 7 -13.01 -4.62 11.60
C ALA A 7 -12.53 -5.13 10.24
N LEU A 8 -13.42 -5.21 9.25
CA LEU A 8 -13.08 -5.58 7.87
C LEU A 8 -12.14 -4.55 7.22
N GLY A 9 -12.31 -3.26 7.51
CA GLY A 9 -11.38 -2.19 7.08
C GLY A 9 -9.94 -2.45 7.52
N TYR A 10 -9.72 -2.86 8.78
CA TYR A 10 -8.37 -3.19 9.26
C TYR A 10 -7.78 -4.42 8.55
N VAL A 11 -8.58 -5.45 8.28
CA VAL A 11 -8.14 -6.64 7.52
C VAL A 11 -7.78 -6.26 6.08
N ILE A 12 -8.51 -5.32 5.48
CA ILE A 12 -8.16 -4.80 4.16
C ILE A 12 -6.81 -4.08 4.23
N CYS A 13 -6.59 -3.17 5.19
CA CYS A 13 -5.28 -2.52 5.37
C CYS A 13 -4.14 -3.54 5.56
N ASP A 14 -4.35 -4.58 6.36
CA ASP A 14 -3.37 -5.67 6.58
C ASP A 14 -2.95 -6.33 5.25
N LEU A 15 -3.94 -6.68 4.41
CA LEU A 15 -3.71 -7.25 3.08
C LEU A 15 -3.09 -6.25 2.09
N LEU A 16 -3.39 -4.96 2.21
CA LEU A 16 -2.82 -3.92 1.35
C LEU A 16 -1.35 -3.61 1.68
N LEU A 17 -0.95 -3.83 2.94
CA LEU A 17 0.38 -3.58 3.51
C LEU A 17 1.22 -4.85 3.74
N GLU A 18 0.73 -6.01 3.30
CA GLU A 18 1.42 -7.32 3.45
C GLU A 18 1.79 -7.65 4.91
N GLY A 19 0.89 -7.32 5.85
CA GLY A 19 1.06 -7.54 7.30
C GLY A 19 1.77 -6.40 8.05
N ASN A 20 2.23 -5.35 7.36
CA ASN A 20 2.99 -4.25 7.95
C ASN A 20 2.10 -3.12 8.48
N LEU A 21 1.15 -3.44 9.38
CA LEU A 21 0.34 -2.43 10.06
C LEU A 21 1.16 -1.67 11.13
N PRO A 22 0.90 -0.37 11.40
CA PRO A 22 1.70 0.44 12.33
C PRO A 22 1.77 -0.08 13.78
N TRP A 23 0.82 -0.92 14.19
CA TRP A 23 0.71 -1.52 15.53
C TRP A 23 1.13 -3.00 15.58
N VAL A 24 1.69 -3.56 14.48
CA VAL A 24 2.19 -4.94 14.44
C VAL A 24 3.66 -4.97 14.87
N GLY A 25 4.01 -5.92 15.74
CA GLY A 25 5.36 -6.09 16.28
C GLY A 25 5.66 -5.28 17.54
N GLU A 26 4.71 -4.49 18.04
CA GLU A 26 4.79 -3.87 19.37
C GLU A 26 4.39 -4.87 20.46
N ASP A 27 5.11 -4.89 21.59
CA ASP A 27 4.78 -5.68 22.80
C ASP A 27 3.55 -5.09 23.53
N VAL A 28 2.39 -5.14 22.90
CA VAL A 28 1.13 -4.67 23.47
C VAL A 28 0.44 -5.80 24.22
N THR A 29 0.83 -5.97 25.48
CA THR A 29 0.28 -6.98 26.40
C THR A 29 -1.14 -6.68 26.92
N ASN A 30 -1.78 -5.61 26.44
CA ASN A 30 -3.11 -5.16 26.87
C ASN A 30 -3.97 -4.75 25.67
N ASP A 31 -5.07 -5.47 25.45
CA ASP A 31 -6.04 -5.23 24.39
C ASP A 31 -6.60 -3.80 24.35
N GLU A 32 -6.73 -3.13 25.50
CA GLU A 32 -7.19 -1.74 25.59
C GLU A 32 -6.21 -0.77 24.91
N ILE A 33 -4.90 -1.00 25.10
CA ILE A 33 -3.85 -0.19 24.48
C ILE A 33 -3.84 -0.43 22.96
N LEU A 34 -4.01 -1.68 22.53
CA LEU A 34 -4.09 -2.03 21.11
C LEU A 34 -5.33 -1.41 20.44
N GLY A 35 -6.48 -1.47 21.11
CA GLY A 35 -7.72 -0.83 20.67
C GLY A 35 -7.59 0.68 20.55
N ARG A 36 -6.94 1.33 21.52
CA ARG A 36 -6.66 2.77 21.46
C ARG A 36 -5.74 3.14 20.30
N LYS A 37 -4.64 2.40 20.07
CA LYS A 37 -3.72 2.64 18.94
C LYS A 37 -4.41 2.49 17.58
N LYS A 38 -5.20 1.42 17.38
CA LYS A 38 -6.03 1.24 16.17
C LYS A 38 -7.01 2.39 15.95
N ARG A 39 -7.59 2.90 17.05
CA ARG A 39 -8.45 4.09 17.01
C ARG A 39 -7.66 5.31 16.53
N GLU A 40 -6.63 5.70 17.26
CA GLU A 40 -5.74 6.84 16.99
C GLU A 40 -5.21 6.82 15.54
N ALA A 41 -4.73 5.67 15.06
CA ALA A 41 -4.17 5.47 13.73
C ALA A 41 -5.16 5.67 12.56
N CYS A 42 -6.47 5.86 12.81
CA CYS A 42 -7.46 6.17 11.78
C CYS A 42 -8.34 7.39 12.12
N VAL A 43 -7.94 8.24 13.09
CA VAL A 43 -8.68 9.49 13.40
C VAL A 43 -8.40 10.55 12.33
N GLU A 44 -7.13 10.84 12.10
CA GLU A 44 -6.67 11.88 11.20
C GLU A 44 -6.37 11.33 9.80
N ARG A 45 -6.60 12.14 8.76
CA ARG A 45 -6.26 11.80 7.37
C ARG A 45 -4.75 11.62 7.16
N ASP A 46 -3.95 12.38 7.90
CA ASP A 46 -2.48 12.35 7.82
C ASP A 46 -1.84 11.32 8.78
N SER A 47 -2.63 10.36 9.29
CA SER A 47 -2.13 9.30 10.17
C SER A 47 -1.09 8.40 9.50
N GLU A 48 -0.29 7.71 10.31
CA GLU A 48 0.71 6.78 9.81
C GLU A 48 0.10 5.67 8.93
N LEU A 49 -1.09 5.15 9.28
CA LEU A 49 -1.77 4.12 8.50
C LEU A 49 -2.04 4.57 7.05
N PHE A 50 -2.64 5.74 6.87
CA PHE A 50 -2.98 6.26 5.54
C PHE A 50 -1.73 6.70 4.77
N ARG A 51 -0.72 7.24 5.46
CA ARG A 51 0.56 7.60 4.86
C ARG A 51 1.35 6.39 4.34
N VAL A 52 1.30 5.25 5.04
CA VAL A 52 1.98 4.01 4.63
C VAL A 52 1.23 3.30 3.49
N LEU A 53 -0.11 3.40 3.44
CA LEU A 53 -0.91 2.98 2.27
C LEU A 53 -0.58 3.80 1.00
N GLY A 54 -0.16 5.07 1.17
CA GLY A 54 0.08 6.00 0.09
C GLY A 54 -1.17 6.77 -0.32
N GLU A 55 -1.01 7.84 -1.11
CA GLU A 55 -2.03 8.89 -1.29
C GLU A 55 -3.41 8.37 -1.76
N GLN A 56 -3.49 7.46 -2.73
CA GLN A 56 -4.76 6.99 -3.29
C GLN A 56 -5.44 5.87 -2.46
N ASP A 57 -4.67 4.81 -2.10
CA ASP A 57 -5.16 3.74 -1.22
C ASP A 57 -5.53 4.31 0.17
N GLY A 58 -4.74 5.26 0.66
CA GLY A 58 -4.95 5.98 1.92
C GLY A 58 -6.20 6.86 1.92
N GLU A 59 -6.48 7.62 0.85
CA GLU A 59 -7.71 8.41 0.73
C GLU A 59 -8.98 7.53 0.74
N SER A 60 -8.92 6.43 -0.01
CA SER A 60 -10.02 5.47 -0.12
C SER A 60 -10.31 4.80 1.22
N MET A 61 -9.26 4.40 1.96
CA MET A 61 -9.40 3.81 3.29
C MET A 61 -9.77 4.86 4.36
N TRP A 62 -9.27 6.09 4.29
CA TRP A 62 -9.71 7.18 5.18
C TRP A 62 -11.22 7.38 5.07
N THR A 63 -11.73 7.50 3.84
CA THR A 63 -13.17 7.65 3.57
C THR A 63 -13.98 6.47 4.14
N TYR A 64 -13.45 5.25 3.99
CA TYR A 64 -14.05 4.03 4.55
C TYR A 64 -14.14 4.09 6.08
N PHE A 65 -13.05 4.40 6.79
CA PHE A 65 -13.01 4.46 8.25
C PHE A 65 -13.83 5.63 8.82
N SER A 66 -13.75 6.81 8.20
CA SER A 66 -14.54 7.98 8.60
C SER A 66 -16.04 7.73 8.46
N HIS A 67 -16.47 7.02 7.41
CA HIS A 67 -17.86 6.58 7.30
C HIS A 67 -18.24 5.62 8.42
N CYS A 68 -17.48 4.54 8.62
CA CYS A 68 -17.81 3.52 9.65
C CYS A 68 -17.92 4.13 11.06
N ARG A 69 -16.99 5.03 11.42
CA ARG A 69 -16.95 5.69 12.74
C ARG A 69 -17.97 6.81 12.93
N GLY A 70 -18.53 7.34 11.83
CA GLY A 70 -19.62 8.32 11.86
C GLY A 70 -21.00 7.69 12.12
N LEU A 71 -21.12 6.36 12.06
CA LEU A 71 -22.39 5.65 12.25
C LEU A 71 -22.77 5.57 13.74
N SER A 72 -24.05 5.79 14.03
CA SER A 72 -24.62 5.45 15.33
C SER A 72 -24.92 3.95 15.41
N PHE A 73 -25.10 3.42 16.63
CA PHE A 73 -25.33 1.98 16.87
C PHE A 73 -26.50 1.36 16.07
N GLN A 74 -27.51 2.17 15.71
CA GLN A 74 -28.67 1.74 14.92
C GLN A 74 -28.57 2.09 13.43
N ALA A 75 -27.53 2.83 13.01
CA ALA A 75 -27.36 3.23 11.63
C ALA A 75 -26.89 2.05 10.76
N VAL A 76 -27.46 1.94 9.57
CA VAL A 76 -27.02 0.97 8.55
C VAL A 76 -25.85 1.58 7.78
N PRO A 77 -24.70 0.89 7.64
CA PRO A 77 -23.62 1.36 6.80
C PRO A 77 -24.07 1.51 5.34
N ASP A 78 -23.71 2.61 4.67
CA ASP A 78 -23.77 2.71 3.22
C ASP A 78 -22.78 1.73 2.57
N TYR A 79 -23.28 0.54 2.25
CA TYR A 79 -22.50 -0.51 1.60
C TYR A 79 -22.09 -0.17 0.16
N GLU A 80 -22.74 0.78 -0.53
CA GLU A 80 -22.32 1.19 -1.88
C GLU A 80 -21.13 2.15 -1.80
N LEU A 81 -21.13 3.11 -0.87
CA LEU A 81 -19.95 3.93 -0.57
C LEU A 81 -18.74 3.04 -0.23
N LEU A 82 -18.92 2.09 0.69
CA LEU A 82 -17.85 1.20 1.13
C LEU A 82 -17.32 0.32 -0.01
N LYS A 83 -18.19 -0.23 -0.87
CA LYS A 83 -17.79 -0.94 -2.10
C LYS A 83 -17.00 -0.03 -3.04
N ASN A 84 -17.40 1.24 -3.20
CA ASN A 84 -16.74 2.18 -4.09
C ASN A 84 -15.30 2.47 -3.65
N CYS A 85 -15.05 2.68 -2.36
CA CYS A 85 -13.69 2.80 -1.81
C CYS A 85 -12.82 1.58 -2.18
N ILE A 86 -13.34 0.36 -2.00
CA ILE A 86 -12.58 -0.86 -2.32
C ILE A 86 -12.40 -1.05 -3.83
N ASN A 87 -13.39 -0.67 -4.64
CA ASN A 87 -13.30 -0.72 -6.10
C ASN A 87 -12.26 0.25 -6.66
N GLN A 88 -12.04 1.41 -6.04
CA GLN A 88 -10.96 2.34 -6.39
C GLN A 88 -9.59 1.69 -6.19
N ILE A 89 -9.30 1.21 -4.98
CA ILE A 89 -8.08 0.48 -4.59
C ILE A 89 -7.79 -0.69 -5.55
N VAL A 90 -8.79 -1.54 -5.80
CA VAL A 90 -8.65 -2.71 -6.69
C VAL A 90 -8.48 -2.29 -8.16
N GLY A 91 -9.16 -1.23 -8.60
CA GLY A 91 -9.08 -0.69 -9.95
C GLY A 91 -7.68 -0.15 -10.28
N GLU A 92 -7.11 0.65 -9.39
CA GLU A 92 -5.79 1.23 -9.53
C GLU A 92 -4.69 0.16 -9.52
N ARG A 93 -4.77 -0.82 -8.60
CA ARG A 93 -3.83 -1.95 -8.56
C ARG A 93 -3.90 -2.81 -9.85
N LYS A 94 -5.05 -2.91 -10.51
CA LYS A 94 -5.17 -3.52 -11.86
C LYS A 94 -4.52 -2.66 -12.95
N GLN A 95 -4.70 -1.34 -12.93
CA GLN A 95 -4.06 -0.44 -13.89
C GLN A 95 -2.53 -0.46 -13.75
N LYS A 96 -2.00 -0.43 -12.52
CA LYS A 96 -0.56 -0.49 -12.22
C LYS A 96 0.11 -1.78 -12.70
N LYS A 97 -0.61 -2.90 -12.72
CA LYS A 97 -0.14 -4.15 -13.34
C LYS A 97 -0.12 -4.08 -14.87
N ARG A 98 -1.19 -3.60 -15.51
CA ARG A 98 -1.29 -3.48 -16.98
C ARG A 98 -0.33 -2.44 -17.57
N GLY A 99 -0.06 -1.35 -16.85
CA GLY A 99 0.94 -0.35 -17.24
C GLY A 99 2.37 -0.89 -17.23
N LYS A 100 2.64 -2.00 -16.53
CA LYS A 100 3.95 -2.65 -16.47
C LYS A 100 4.23 -3.58 -17.65
N GLU A 101 3.24 -3.86 -18.50
CA GLU A 101 3.35 -4.71 -19.70
C GLU A 101 3.68 -3.90 -20.97
N ASN A 102 3.70 -2.56 -20.90
CA ASN A 102 4.08 -1.66 -22.01
C ASN A 102 5.47 -1.02 -21.81
N GLY A 103 6.30 -1.57 -20.91
CA GLY A 103 7.68 -1.14 -20.69
C GLY A 103 8.66 -1.85 -21.61
N SER A 104 8.75 -1.41 -22.87
CA SER A 104 9.86 -1.61 -23.82
C SER A 104 10.70 -2.90 -23.70
N ASP A 105 10.45 -3.86 -24.59
CA ASP A 105 11.42 -4.88 -25.02
C ASP A 105 12.64 -4.22 -25.72
N ASP A 106 13.52 -3.58 -24.96
CA ASP A 106 14.87 -3.23 -25.42
C ASP A 106 15.81 -4.41 -25.17
N LEU A 107 15.63 -5.44 -26.00
CA LEU A 107 16.53 -6.59 -26.12
C LEU A 107 17.86 -6.15 -26.76
N GLU A 108 18.74 -5.50 -25.99
CA GLU A 108 20.14 -5.27 -26.35
C GLU A 108 20.91 -6.61 -26.39
N PRO A 109 21.31 -7.11 -27.57
CA PRO A 109 21.97 -8.40 -27.68
C PRO A 109 23.47 -8.25 -27.45
N HIS A 110 23.91 -8.26 -26.20
CA HIS A 110 25.34 -8.25 -25.85
C HIS A 110 26.03 -9.58 -26.22
N SER A 111 26.33 -9.74 -27.50
CA SER A 111 27.16 -10.80 -28.06
C SER A 111 28.13 -10.22 -29.08
N LYS A 112 29.40 -10.06 -28.68
CA LYS A 112 30.63 -10.41 -29.44
C LYS A 112 31.90 -9.89 -28.75
N VAL A 113 32.61 -10.79 -28.06
CA VAL A 113 34.06 -10.70 -27.90
C VAL A 113 34.69 -11.19 -29.21
N PRO A 114 35.65 -10.47 -29.83
CA PRO A 114 36.99 -11.07 -29.97
C PRO A 114 38.22 -10.11 -30.03
N LYS A 115 39.29 -10.57 -29.37
CA LYS A 115 40.71 -10.61 -29.81
C LYS A 115 41.54 -9.31 -29.88
N SER A 116 42.39 -9.17 -28.86
CA SER A 116 43.86 -9.04 -28.93
C SER A 116 44.53 -8.46 -30.20
N LYS A 117 45.27 -7.35 -30.03
CA LYS A 117 46.54 -7.09 -30.75
C LYS A 117 47.57 -6.43 -29.82
N ALA A 118 48.84 -6.79 -30.00
CA ALA A 118 49.97 -6.30 -29.22
C ALA A 118 50.97 -5.51 -30.08
N THR A 119 51.45 -4.37 -29.56
CA THR A 119 52.67 -3.63 -29.98
C THR A 119 52.89 -2.52 -28.93
N LYS A 120 53.92 -2.42 -28.08
CA LYS A 120 55.40 -2.63 -28.12
C LYS A 120 56.20 -1.37 -28.55
N LYS A 121 57.05 -0.87 -27.63
CA LYS A 121 58.09 0.23 -27.78
C LYS A 121 57.49 1.64 -27.99
N LYS A 122 58.13 2.80 -27.75
CA LYS A 122 59.43 3.31 -27.15
C LYS A 122 59.24 4.86 -26.95
N LYS A 123 60.05 5.69 -26.27
CA LYS A 123 61.21 5.63 -25.32
C LYS A 123 61.39 7.05 -24.72
N THR A 124 61.75 7.20 -23.43
CA THR A 124 62.43 8.39 -22.80
C THR A 124 61.98 9.83 -23.12
N LYS A 125 61.86 10.65 -22.06
CA LYS A 125 62.99 11.52 -21.70
C LYS A 125 63.22 11.50 -20.20
#